data_AF-A0A364RJF6-F1
#
_entry.id   AF-A0A364RJF6-F1
#
_cell.length_a   1.000
_cell.length_b   1.000
_cell.length_c   1.000
_cell.angle_alpha   90.00
_cell.angle_beta   90.00
_cell.angle_gamma   90.00
#
_symmetry.space_group_name_H-M   'P 1'
#
loop_
_entity.id
_entity.type
_entity.pdbx_description
1 polymer ?
#
loop_
_entity_poly.entity_id
_entity_poly.type
_entity_poly.pdbx_seq_one_letter_code
_entity_poly.pdbx_strand_id
1 'polypeptide(L)' 'MKPQYLLILFLLLVADIFAYTEVTALIRQPSDASVILGVALLAVLILVNYITIRYCLSKLNA' A
#
# COMPACT_ATOMS: atom_id res chain seq x y z
N MET A 1 20.29 -7.46 -7.63
CA MET A 1 19.42 -6.59 -6.81
C MET A 1 20.22 -6.12 -5.60
N LYS A 2 20.29 -4.83 -5.29
CA LYS A 2 20.83 -4.42 -3.98
C LYS A 2 19.87 -4.93 -2.90
N PRO A 3 20.35 -5.56 -1.81
CA PRO A 3 19.48 -6.16 -0.78
C PRO A 3 18.52 -5.14 -0.13
N GLN A 4 18.88 -3.86 -0.17
CA GLN A 4 18.05 -2.75 0.25
C GLN A 4 16.69 -2.69 -0.48
N TYR A 5 16.62 -3.01 -1.78
CA TYR A 5 15.35 -2.98 -2.51
C TYR A 5 14.45 -4.18 -2.19
N LEU A 6 15.04 -5.34 -1.89
CA LEU A 6 14.30 -6.49 -1.37
C LEU A 6 13.72 -6.19 0.01
N LEU A 7 14.49 -5.51 0.87
CA LEU A 7 14.02 -5.05 2.17
C LEU A 7 12.87 -4.05 2.05
N ILE A 8 12.96 -3.08 1.11
CA ILE A 8 11.87 -2.12 0.85
C ILE A 8 10.59 -2.85 0.40
N LEU A 9 10.70 -3.81 -0.52
CA LEU A 9 9.54 -4.59 -0.98
C LEU A 9 8.94 -5.44 0.15
N PHE A 10 9.78 -6.02 1.02
CA PHE A 10 9.31 -6.76 2.17
C PHE A 10 8.58 -5.86 3.18
N LEU A 11 9.13 -4.69 3.49
CA LEU A 11 8.50 -3.71 4.38
C LEU A 11 7.18 -3.19 3.80
N LEU A 12 7.12 -2.95 2.49
CA LEU A 12 5.89 -2.58 1.79
C LEU A 12 4.80 -3.64 1.98
N LEU A 13 5.16 -4.91 1.82
CA LEU A 13 4.23 -6.03 1.98
C LEU A 13 3.71 -6.15 3.42
N VAL A 14 4.56 -5.92 4.41
CA VAL A 14 4.13 -5.85 5.82
C VAL A 14 3.18 -4.67 6.04
N ALA A 15 3.52 -3.49 5.53
CA ALA A 15 2.67 -2.31 5.65
C ALA A 15 1.29 -2.51 5.00
N ASP A 16 1.23 -3.18 3.85
CA ASP A 16 -0.03 -3.49 3.16
C ASP A 16 -0.96 -4.38 3.98
N ILE A 17 -0.42 -5.36 4.71
CA ILE A 17 -1.23 -6.23 5.58
C ILE A 17 -1.94 -5.40 6.65
N PHE A 18 -1.20 -4.51 7.33
CA PHE A 18 -1.79 -3.64 8.35
C PHE A 18 -2.75 -2.61 7.75
N ALA A 19 -2.39 -2.00 6.63
CA ALA A 19 -3.24 -1.00 6.01
C ALA A 19 -4.52 -1.61 5.44
N TYR A 20 -4.49 -2.84 4.94
CA TYR A 20 -5.68 -3.57 4.51
C TYR A 20 -6.66 -3.82 5.67
N THR A 21 -6.15 -4.14 6.87
CA THR A 21 -7.02 -4.29 8.05
C THR A 21 -7.76 -2.99 8.40
N GLU A 22 -7.09 -1.85 8.31
CA GLU A 22 -7.70 -0.54 8.55
C GLU A 22 -8.71 -0.15 7.46
N VAL A 23 -8.36 -0.36 6.18
CA VAL A 23 -9.26 -0.11 5.05
C VAL A 23 -10.54 -0.92 5.20
N THR A 24 -10.43 -2.22 5.47
CA THR A 24 -11.60 -3.09 5.61
C THR A 24 -12.43 -2.76 6.85
N ALA A 25 -11.80 -2.32 7.94
CA ALA A 25 -12.51 -1.83 9.12
C ALA A 25 -13.33 -0.57 8.79
N LEU A 26 -12.75 0.39 8.08
CA LEU A 26 -13.41 1.65 7.70
C LEU A 26 -14.56 1.44 6.70
N ILE A 27 -14.37 0.61 5.68
CA ILE A 27 -15.39 0.33 4.65
C ILE A 27 -16.60 -0.42 5.22
N ARG A 28 -16.41 -1.22 6.28
CA ARG A 28 -17.51 -1.98 6.91
C ARG A 28 -18.32 -1.15 7.89
N GLN A 29 -17.93 0.08 8.19
CA GLN A 29 -18.70 0.94 9.09
C GLN A 29 -19.95 1.49 8.39
N PRO A 30 -21.07 1.65 9.11
CA PRO A 30 -22.33 2.16 8.56
C PRO A 30 -22.33 3.69 8.31
N SER A 31 -21.17 4.35 8.43
CA SER A 31 -21.01 5.80 8.27
C SER A 31 -20.43 6.12 6.90
N ASP A 32 -21.13 6.92 6.11
CA ASP A 32 -20.68 7.34 4.77
C ASP A 32 -19.30 8.00 4.81
N ALA A 33 -19.01 8.80 5.85
CA ALA A 33 -17.71 9.43 6.04
C ALA A 33 -16.60 8.39 6.26
N SER A 34 -16.87 7.34 7.03
CA SER A 34 -15.93 6.24 7.27
C SER A 34 -15.67 5.44 6.01
N VAL A 35 -16.70 5.17 5.21
CA VAL A 35 -16.57 4.46 3.93
C VAL A 35 -15.72 5.28 2.96
N ILE A 36 -15.97 6.59 2.84
CA ILE A 36 -15.17 7.49 1.99
C ILE A 36 -13.71 7.49 2.42
N LEU A 37 -13.43 7.56 3.72
CA LEU A 37 -12.07 7.48 4.25
C LEU A 37 -11.40 6.14 3.93
N GLY A 38 -12.12 5.03 4.08
CA GLY A 38 -11.61 3.70 3.72
C GLY A 38 -11.27 3.58 2.23
N VAL A 39 -12.12 4.11 1.35
CA VAL A 39 -11.87 4.13 -0.10
C VAL A 39 -10.70 5.06 -0.45
N ALA A 40 -10.60 6.23 0.18
CA ALA A 40 -9.48 7.15 -0.02
C ALA A 40 -8.15 6.51 0.43
N LEU A 41 -8.14 5.84 1.58
CA LEU A 41 -6.97 5.11 2.08
C LEU A 41 -6.56 3.98 1.12
N LEU A 42 -7.53 3.25 0.57
CA LEU A 42 -7.29 2.23 -0.46
C LEU A 42 -6.65 2.84 -1.73
N ALA A 43 -7.16 3.97 -2.20
CA ALA A 43 -6.61 4.64 -3.37
C ALA A 43 -5.15 5.08 -3.14
N VAL A 44 -4.83 5.59 -1.96
CA VAL A 44 -3.46 5.95 -1.56
C VAL A 44 -2.57 4.71 -1.52
N LEU A 45 -3.03 3.60 -0.93
CA LEU A 45 -2.26 2.35 -0.89
C LEU A 45 -1.90 1.83 -2.28
N ILE A 46 -2.86 1.84 -3.20
CA ILE A 46 -2.64 1.43 -4.59
C ILE A 46 -1.58 2.32 -5.25
N LEU A 47 -1.69 3.64 -5.07
CA LEU A 47 -0.76 4.60 -5.66
C LEU A 47 0.67 4.43 -5.11
N VAL A 48 0.82 4.32 -3.78
CA VAL A 48 2.11 4.11 -3.11
C VAL A 48 2.74 2.79 -3.54
N ASN A 49 1.94 1.72 -3.62
CA ASN A 49 2.40 0.43 -4.12
C ASN A 49 2.91 0.53 -5.55
N TYR A 50 2.12 1.11 -6.44
CA TYR A 50 2.50 1.27 -7.84
C TYR A 50 3.83 2.03 -7.99
N ILE A 51 3.97 3.17 -7.30
CA ILE A 51 5.20 3.97 -7.36
C ILE A 51 6.39 3.19 -6.80
N THR A 52 6.23 2.54 -5.65
CA THR A 52 7.32 1.80 -4.98
C THR A 52 7.78 0.61 -5.81
N ILE A 53 6.84 -0.19 -6.32
CA ILE A 53 7.14 -1.32 -7.20
C ILE A 53 7.80 -0.82 -8.47
N ARG A 54 7.27 0.23 -9.12
CA ARG A 54 7.84 0.79 -10.34
C ARG A 54 9.26 1.31 -10.11
N TYR A 55 9.51 1.99 -8.99
CA TYR A 55 10.83 2.46 -8.59
C TYR A 55 11.81 1.31 -8.37
N CYS A 56 11.40 0.28 -7.61
CA CYS A 56 12.21 -0.92 -7.38
C CYS A 56 12.54 -1.62 -8.71
N LEU A 57 11.55 -1.84 -9.58
CA LEU A 57 11.75 -2.44 -10.91
C LEU A 57 12.67 -1.61 -11.81
N SER A 58 12.55 -0.27 -11.80
CA SER A 58 13.43 0.61 -12.56
C SER A 58 14.89 0.53 -12.09
N LYS A 59 15.14 0.23 -10.82
CA LYS A 59 16.48 0.03 -10.26
C LYS A 59 16.98 -1.41 -10.39
N LEU A 60 16.12 -2.33 -10.81
CA LEU A 60 16.48 -3.72 -11.13
C LEU A 60 16.92 -3.90 -12.59
N ASN A 61 16.35 -3.09 -13.49
CA ASN A 61 16.67 -3.08 -14.91
C ASN A 61 17.76 -2.06 -15.30
N ALA A 62 18.39 -1.41 -14.32
CA ALA A 62 19.52 -0.47 -14.48
C ALA A 62 20.78 -1.08 -13.87
#